data_AF-X1KL70-F1
#
_entry.id   AF-X1KL70-F1
#
_cell.length_a   1.000
_cell.length_b   1.000
_cell.length_c   1.000
_cell.angle_alpha   90.00
_cell.angle_beta   90.00
_cell.angle_gamma   90.00
#
_symmetry.space_group_name_H-M   'P 1'
#
loop_
_entity.id
_entity.type
_entity.pdbx_description
1 polymer ?
#
loop_
_entity_poly.entity_id
_entity_poly.type
_entity_poly.pdbx_seq_one_letter_code
_entity_poly.pdbx_strand_id
1 'polypeptide(L)'
;FALKSEEEQSAIIYQFQNFLNSLDFTCQIIVQSRKLNITGYLDKIKELEAKQKSELLREQTKEYHDFIKELVATGTIMSKSFYVVVPFTLLEVKGVSPLALLKAPRAPALTEEEFQRCKQQLWQRMEFVALGLRRCGLQAIPLTTPELIELFWGL
;
A
#
# COMPACT_ATOMS: atom_id res chain seq x y z
N PHE A 1 7.35 6.88 -13.83
CA PHE A 1 6.98 6.13 -15.05
C PHE A 1 7.08 7.04 -16.28
N ALA A 2 6.28 8.12 -16.38
CA ALA A 2 6.29 9.04 -17.54
C ALA A 2 7.63 9.78 -17.82
N LEU A 3 8.53 9.84 -16.84
CA LEU A 3 9.86 10.45 -16.98
C LEU A 3 10.95 9.46 -17.45
N LYS A 4 10.60 8.18 -17.68
CA LYS A 4 11.54 7.13 -18.11
C LYS A 4 11.58 7.03 -19.64
N SER A 5 12.68 6.53 -20.20
CA SER A 5 12.75 6.25 -21.64
C SER A 5 11.75 5.15 -22.04
N GLU A 6 11.39 5.04 -23.32
CA GLU A 6 10.47 4.00 -23.80
C GLU A 6 11.02 2.58 -23.55
N GLU A 7 12.33 2.39 -23.69
CA GLU A 7 13.00 1.13 -23.39
C GLU A 7 12.88 0.76 -21.91
N GLU A 8 13.10 1.73 -21.00
CA GLU A 8 12.94 1.52 -19.57
C GLU A 8 11.48 1.22 -19.20
N GLN A 9 10.52 1.93 -19.79
CA GLN A 9 9.09 1.68 -19.58
C GLN A 9 8.71 0.27 -20.02
N SER A 10 9.17 -0.13 -21.21
CA SER A 10 8.92 -1.47 -21.77
C SER A 10 9.55 -2.57 -20.93
N ALA A 11 10.77 -2.35 -20.44
CA ALA A 11 11.44 -3.28 -19.54
C ALA A 11 10.64 -3.49 -18.23
N ILE A 12 10.14 -2.41 -17.62
CA ILE A 12 9.32 -2.49 -16.41
C ILE A 12 8.01 -3.25 -16.68
N ILE A 13 7.33 -2.96 -17.79
CA ILE A 13 6.10 -3.65 -18.18
C ILE A 13 6.35 -5.15 -18.35
N TYR A 14 7.43 -5.53 -19.05
CA TYR A 14 7.79 -6.92 -19.25
C TYR A 14 8.11 -7.63 -17.93
N GLN A 15 8.82 -6.97 -17.02
CA GLN A 15 9.09 -7.55 -15.69
C GLN A 15 7.81 -7.71 -14.87
N PHE A 16 6.88 -6.76 -14.96
CA PHE A 16 5.59 -6.86 -14.29
C PHE A 16 4.74 -8.01 -14.87
N GLN A 17 4.75 -8.19 -16.19
CA GLN A 17 4.10 -9.33 -16.85
C GLN A 17 4.71 -10.66 -16.38
N ASN A 18 6.05 -10.77 -16.35
CA ASN A 18 6.72 -11.97 -15.84
C ASN A 18 6.38 -12.25 -14.38
N PHE A 19 6.29 -11.21 -13.55
CA PHE A 19 5.85 -11.34 -12.17
C PHE A 19 4.44 -11.94 -12.10
N LEU A 20 3.46 -11.36 -12.81
CA LEU A 20 2.09 -11.87 -12.82
C LEU A 20 1.99 -13.32 -13.32
N ASN A 21 2.73 -13.66 -14.37
CA ASN A 21 2.78 -15.02 -14.93
C ASN A 21 3.47 -16.03 -13.99
N SER A 22 4.26 -15.56 -13.04
CA SER A 22 4.99 -16.41 -12.09
C SER A 22 4.20 -16.76 -10.83
N LEU A 23 3.03 -16.12 -10.61
CA LEU A 23 2.18 -16.38 -9.45
C LEU A 23 1.45 -17.71 -9.61
N ASP A 24 1.67 -18.63 -8.68
CA ASP A 24 0.94 -19.89 -8.53
C ASP A 24 -0.26 -19.79 -7.58
N PHE A 25 -0.54 -18.58 -7.07
CA PHE A 25 -1.68 -18.24 -6.22
C PHE A 25 -2.31 -16.92 -6.67
N THR A 26 -3.58 -16.71 -6.29
CA THR A 26 -4.26 -15.44 -6.55
C THR A 26 -3.69 -14.33 -5.66
N CYS A 27 -3.57 -13.11 -6.17
CA CYS A 27 -3.33 -11.91 -5.38
C CYS A 27 -4.34 -10.82 -5.74
N GLN A 28 -4.62 -9.92 -4.81
CA GLN A 28 -5.48 -8.76 -5.06
C GLN A 28 -4.69 -7.48 -4.86
N ILE A 29 -4.79 -6.56 -5.81
CA ILE A 29 -4.21 -5.22 -5.68
C ILE A 29 -5.34 -4.26 -5.32
N ILE A 30 -5.21 -3.61 -4.17
CA ILE A 30 -6.14 -2.59 -3.69
C ILE A 30 -5.46 -1.23 -3.84
N VAL A 31 -6.16 -0.28 -4.47
CA VAL A 31 -5.69 1.09 -4.62
C VAL A 31 -6.61 1.99 -3.81
N GLN A 32 -6.07 2.58 -2.75
CA GLN A 32 -6.79 3.56 -1.94
C GLN A 32 -6.37 4.96 -2.37
N SER A 33 -7.33 5.77 -2.82
CA SER A 33 -7.10 7.15 -3.25
C SER A 33 -7.83 8.10 -2.31
N ARG A 34 -7.09 8.97 -1.63
CA ARG A 34 -7.65 9.95 -0.69
C ARG A 34 -7.21 11.36 -1.07
N LYS A 35 -8.08 12.35 -0.84
CA LYS A 35 -7.69 13.76 -0.98
C LYS A 35 -6.56 14.05 0.00
N LEU A 36 -5.50 14.69 -0.47
CA LEU A 36 -4.38 15.08 0.37
C LEU A 36 -4.87 16.10 1.41
N ASN A 37 -4.79 15.75 2.69
CA ASN A 37 -5.07 16.68 3.78
C ASN A 37 -3.81 17.48 4.10
N ILE A 38 -3.78 18.74 3.66
CA ILE A 38 -2.66 19.66 3.91
C ILE A 38 -2.87 20.59 5.12
N THR A 39 -4.01 20.47 5.83
CA THR A 39 -4.37 21.40 6.92
C THR A 39 -3.26 21.50 7.97
N GLY A 40 -2.75 20.35 8.44
CA GLY A 40 -1.66 20.35 9.42
C GLY A 40 -0.34 20.97 8.91
N TYR A 41 -0.09 20.91 7.59
CA TYR A 41 1.06 21.58 7.00
C TYR A 41 0.86 23.10 6.95
N LEU A 42 -0.32 23.56 6.55
CA LEU A 42 -0.68 24.99 6.56
C LEU A 42 -0.63 25.58 7.98
N ASP A 43 -1.13 24.85 8.97
CA ASP A 43 -1.09 25.25 10.38
C ASP A 43 0.36 25.41 10.88
N LYS A 44 1.25 24.50 10.46
CA LYS A 44 2.68 24.59 10.77
C LYS A 44 3.34 25.81 10.14
N ILE A 45 3.01 26.16 8.90
CA ILE A 45 3.54 27.38 8.27
C ILE A 45 3.05 28.62 9.03
N LYS A 46 1.78 28.64 9.43
CA LYS A 46 1.19 29.74 10.22
C LYS A 46 1.84 29.89 11.59
N GLU A 47 2.19 28.78 12.24
CA GLU A 47 2.95 28.81 13.49
C GLU A 47 4.37 29.37 13.28
N LEU A 48 5.02 29.00 12.17
CA LEU A 48 6.34 29.53 11.81
C LEU A 48 6.28 31.03 11.49
N GLU A 49 5.25 31.49 10.78
CA GLU A 49 4.98 32.91 10.48
C GLU A 49 4.92 33.73 11.78
N ALA A 50 4.15 33.25 12.77
CA ALA A 50 4.00 33.93 14.06
C ALA A 50 5.31 34.02 14.88
N LYS A 51 6.26 33.11 14.63
CA LYS A 51 7.57 33.09 15.30
C LYS A 51 8.63 33.93 14.58
N GLN A 52 8.35 34.44 13.38
CA GLN A 52 9.31 35.26 12.65
C GLN A 52 9.52 36.61 13.33
N LYS A 53 10.80 36.97 13.57
CA LYS A 53 11.19 38.25 14.16
C LYS A 53 11.29 39.38 13.13
N SER A 54 11.55 39.03 11.86
CA SER A 54 11.67 39.98 10.76
C SER A 54 10.32 40.12 10.06
N GLU A 55 9.86 41.36 9.86
CA GLU A 55 8.61 41.61 9.14
C GLU A 55 8.67 41.12 7.69
N LEU A 56 9.80 41.30 7.01
CA LEU A 56 10.02 40.79 5.66
C LEU A 56 9.85 39.27 5.59
N LEU A 57 10.43 38.55 6.56
CA LEU A 57 10.32 37.08 6.60
C LEU A 57 8.90 36.63 6.95
N ARG A 58 8.19 37.40 7.78
CA ARG A 58 6.78 37.15 8.10
C ARG A 58 5.92 37.29 6.84
N GLU A 59 6.08 38.37 6.08
CA GLU A 59 5.37 38.59 4.82
C GLU A 59 5.66 37.49 3.80
N GLN A 60 6.93 37.12 3.59
CA GLN A 60 7.29 36.02 2.68
C GLN A 60 6.70 34.67 3.12
N THR A 61 6.65 34.40 4.42
CA THR A 61 6.07 33.15 4.94
C THR A 61 4.57 33.10 4.70
N LYS A 62 3.88 34.24 4.84
CA LYS A 62 2.45 34.36 4.55
C LYS A 62 2.15 34.18 3.05
N GLU A 63 2.94 34.82 2.18
CA GLU A 63 2.80 34.64 0.73
C GLU A 63 2.98 33.17 0.33
N TYR A 64 3.98 32.49 0.91
CA TYR A 64 4.17 31.05 0.70
C TYR A 64 2.98 30.22 1.17
N HIS A 65 2.42 30.51 2.35
CA HIS A 65 1.21 29.85 2.85
C HIS A 65 0.05 30.00 1.85
N ASP A 66 -0.21 31.22 1.39
CA ASP A 66 -1.32 31.52 0.48
C ASP A 66 -1.12 30.88 -0.90
N PHE A 67 0.11 30.89 -1.41
CA PHE A 67 0.49 30.18 -2.64
C PHE A 67 0.21 28.68 -2.53
N ILE A 68 0.65 28.01 -1.45
CA ILE A 68 0.40 26.57 -1.27
C ILE A 68 -1.11 26.29 -1.16
N LYS A 69 -1.83 27.13 -0.42
CA LYS A 69 -3.29 26.99 -0.28
C LYS A 69 -4.01 27.10 -1.62
N GLU A 70 -3.64 28.06 -2.46
CA GLU A 70 -4.23 28.24 -3.78
C GLU A 70 -3.83 27.13 -4.76
N LEU A 71 -2.56 26.69 -4.72
CA LEU A 71 -2.06 25.59 -5.53
C LEU A 71 -2.87 24.30 -5.27
N VAL A 72 -3.16 24.00 -4.00
CA VAL A 72 -3.95 22.82 -3.62
C VAL A 72 -5.45 23.03 -3.80
N ALA A 73 -5.94 24.28 -3.83
CA ALA A 73 -7.34 24.56 -4.16
C ALA A 73 -7.63 24.38 -5.66
N THR A 74 -6.68 24.74 -6.51
CA THR A 74 -6.83 24.70 -7.98
C THR A 74 -6.69 23.27 -8.54
N GLY A 75 -5.97 22.39 -7.84
CA GLY A 75 -5.78 21.00 -8.23
C GLY A 75 -6.32 20.02 -7.19
N THR A 76 -7.11 19.02 -7.61
CA THR A 76 -7.45 17.92 -6.69
C THR A 76 -6.23 16.99 -6.54
N ILE A 77 -5.38 17.26 -5.54
CA ILE A 77 -4.22 16.42 -5.24
C ILE A 77 -4.69 15.20 -4.44
N MET A 78 -4.48 14.01 -5.02
CA MET A 78 -4.80 12.74 -4.39
C MET A 78 -3.52 12.07 -3.90
N SER A 79 -3.53 11.58 -2.67
CA SER A 79 -2.57 10.58 -2.21
C SER A 79 -3.10 9.19 -2.56
N LYS A 80 -2.24 8.33 -3.13
CA LYS A 80 -2.59 6.96 -3.48
C LYS A 80 -1.71 5.98 -2.71
N SER A 81 -2.36 5.11 -1.95
CA SER A 81 -1.72 3.97 -1.31
C SER A 81 -2.06 2.70 -2.09
N PHE A 82 -1.08 1.84 -2.31
CA PHE A 82 -1.22 0.58 -3.03
C PHE A 82 -0.96 -0.57 -2.07
N TYR A 83 -1.90 -1.49 -1.99
CA TYR A 83 -1.82 -2.67 -1.13
C TYR A 83 -1.91 -3.93 -2.00
N VAL A 84 -1.11 -4.94 -1.66
CA VAL A 84 -1.17 -6.25 -2.30
C VAL A 84 -1.58 -7.27 -1.24
N VAL A 85 -2.77 -7.84 -1.42
CA VAL A 85 -3.35 -8.83 -0.52
C VAL A 85 -3.07 -10.21 -1.09
N VAL A 86 -2.43 -11.04 -0.28
CA VAL A 86 -2.17 -12.45 -0.57
C VAL A 86 -3.19 -13.29 0.21
N PRO A 87 -4.28 -13.76 -0.43
CA PRO A 87 -5.23 -14.65 0.21
C PRO A 87 -4.55 -15.96 0.60
N PHE A 88 -4.93 -16.47 1.78
CA PHE A 88 -4.48 -17.76 2.27
C PHE A 88 -5.65 -18.48 2.92
N THR A 89 -5.96 -19.67 2.42
CA THR A 89 -7.08 -20.47 2.93
C THR A 89 -6.56 -21.79 3.52
N LEU A 90 -7.15 -22.23 4.63
CA LEU A 90 -6.77 -23.49 5.29
C LEU A 90 -7.10 -24.74 4.44
N LEU A 91 -7.93 -24.56 3.41
CA LEU A 91 -8.35 -25.61 2.48
C LEU A 91 -7.21 -26.05 1.57
N GLU A 92 -6.33 -25.11 1.19
CA GLU A 92 -5.13 -25.39 0.40
C GLU A 92 -4.14 -26.29 1.15
N VAL A 93 -4.15 -26.24 2.49
CA VAL A 93 -3.21 -26.99 3.34
C VAL A 93 -3.66 -28.42 3.60
N LYS A 94 -4.99 -28.65 3.69
CA LYS A 94 -5.55 -29.98 3.95
C LYS A 94 -6.00 -30.74 2.68
N GLY A 95 -5.83 -30.16 1.48
CA GLY A 95 -6.27 -30.79 0.22
C GLY A 95 -7.78 -31.03 0.16
N VAL A 96 -8.56 -30.24 0.91
CA VAL A 96 -10.00 -30.47 1.11
C VAL A 96 -10.76 -29.87 -0.06
N SER A 97 -11.52 -30.71 -0.76
CA SER A 97 -12.35 -30.31 -1.91
C SER A 97 -13.30 -29.14 -1.53
N PRO A 98 -13.49 -28.14 -2.40
CA PRO A 98 -14.42 -27.02 -2.17
C PRO A 98 -15.84 -27.48 -1.79
N LEU A 99 -16.26 -28.67 -2.25
CA LEU A 99 -17.55 -29.29 -1.94
C LEU A 99 -17.70 -29.74 -0.47
N ALA A 100 -16.60 -30.01 0.24
CA ALA A 100 -16.63 -30.38 1.65
C ALA A 100 -16.91 -29.17 2.57
N LEU A 101 -16.66 -27.95 2.07
CA LEU A 101 -16.91 -26.71 2.80
C LEU A 101 -18.41 -26.42 3.00
N LEU A 102 -19.25 -26.82 2.04
CA LEU A 102 -20.70 -26.69 2.14
C LEU A 102 -21.31 -27.59 3.25
N LYS A 103 -20.56 -28.58 3.74
CA LYS A 103 -21.03 -29.55 4.75
C LYS A 103 -20.42 -29.36 6.14
N ALA A 104 -19.46 -28.45 6.31
CA ALA A 104 -18.78 -28.24 7.59
C ALA A 104 -19.07 -26.83 8.16
N PRO A 105 -19.87 -26.71 9.23
CA PRO A 105 -20.26 -25.40 9.79
C PRO A 105 -19.18 -24.75 10.68
N ARG A 106 -18.02 -25.40 10.87
CA ARG A 106 -16.94 -24.90 11.73
C ARG A 106 -15.58 -25.07 11.05
N ALA A 107 -14.76 -24.02 11.15
CA ALA A 107 -13.34 -24.10 10.81
C ALA A 107 -12.70 -25.24 11.63
N PRO A 108 -11.92 -26.14 11.00
CA PRO A 108 -11.23 -27.19 11.74
C PRO A 108 -10.29 -26.55 12.75
N ALA A 109 -10.28 -27.04 13.99
CA ALA A 109 -9.30 -26.62 14.99
C ALA A 109 -7.91 -26.95 14.44
N LEU A 110 -7.08 -25.93 14.28
CA LEU A 110 -5.69 -26.08 13.85
C LEU A 110 -4.85 -26.48 15.05
N THR A 111 -3.97 -27.46 14.88
CA THR A 111 -2.89 -27.66 15.84
C THR A 111 -1.87 -26.52 15.71
N GLU A 112 -1.09 -26.29 16.77
CA GLU A 112 -0.01 -25.27 16.73
C GLU A 112 0.98 -25.55 15.59
N GLU A 113 1.32 -26.82 15.36
CA GLU A 113 2.18 -27.25 14.26
C GLU A 113 1.59 -26.91 12.88
N GLU A 114 0.30 -27.17 12.69
CA GLU A 114 -0.41 -26.81 11.45
C GLU A 114 -0.42 -25.29 11.26
N PHE A 115 -0.65 -24.52 12.32
CA PHE A 115 -0.65 -23.06 12.28
C PHE A 115 0.72 -22.49 11.88
N GLN A 116 1.81 -22.97 12.49
CA GLN A 116 3.16 -22.51 12.17
C GLN A 116 3.53 -22.84 10.72
N ARG A 117 3.13 -24.01 10.22
CA ARG A 117 3.31 -24.39 8.80
C ARG A 117 2.54 -23.46 7.86
N CYS A 118 1.26 -23.18 8.15
CA CYS A 118 0.44 -22.25 7.37
C CYS A 118 1.08 -20.85 7.32
N LYS A 119 1.51 -20.36 8.48
CA LYS A 119 2.18 -19.06 8.62
C LYS A 119 3.43 -19.00 7.75
N GLN A 120 4.30 -20.01 7.80
CA GLN A 120 5.51 -20.06 6.97
C GLN A 120 5.18 -20.04 5.47
N GLN A 121 4.17 -20.78 5.03
CA GLN A 121 3.74 -20.77 3.63
C GLN A 121 3.23 -19.40 3.18
N LEU A 122 2.41 -18.74 4.01
CA LEU A 122 1.97 -17.37 3.72
C LEU A 122 3.15 -16.40 3.62
N TRP A 123 4.11 -16.50 4.55
CA TRP A 123 5.32 -15.67 4.53
C TRP A 123 6.14 -15.87 3.25
N GLN A 124 6.30 -17.11 2.79
CA GLN A 124 6.98 -17.41 1.52
C GLN A 124 6.26 -16.77 0.33
N ARG A 125 4.93 -16.85 0.28
CA ARG A 125 4.14 -16.20 -0.78
C ARG A 125 4.27 -14.67 -0.75
N MET A 126 4.24 -14.08 0.44
CA MET A 126 4.45 -12.63 0.61
C MET A 126 5.84 -12.19 0.17
N GLU A 127 6.87 -12.96 0.52
CA GLU A 127 8.26 -12.68 0.09
C GLU A 127 8.41 -12.83 -1.43
N PHE A 128 7.80 -13.85 -2.02
CA PHE A 128 7.79 -14.02 -3.47
C PHE A 128 7.17 -12.81 -4.19
N VAL A 129 6.02 -12.32 -3.69
CA VAL A 129 5.39 -11.10 -4.21
C VAL A 129 6.32 -9.89 -4.05
N ALA A 130 6.91 -9.71 -2.87
CA ALA A 130 7.80 -8.58 -2.61
C ALA A 130 9.03 -8.58 -3.52
N LEU A 131 9.64 -9.74 -3.77
CA LEU A 131 10.77 -9.90 -4.68
C LEU A 131 10.38 -9.64 -6.14
N GLY A 132 9.21 -10.10 -6.57
CA GLY A 132 8.67 -9.84 -7.91
C GLY A 132 8.45 -8.35 -8.17
N LEU A 133 7.83 -7.66 -7.21
CA LEU A 133 7.61 -6.21 -7.27
C LEU A 133 8.92 -5.42 -7.23
N ARG A 134 9.93 -5.89 -6.47
CA ARG A 134 11.26 -5.27 -6.43
C ARG A 134 11.95 -5.23 -7.78
N ARG A 135 11.76 -6.26 -8.62
CA ARG A 135 12.27 -6.28 -10.01
C ARG A 135 11.61 -5.23 -10.91
N CYS A 136 10.41 -4.79 -10.54
CA CYS A 136 9.71 -3.69 -11.22
C CYS A 136 10.11 -2.31 -10.65
N GLY A 137 11.06 -2.26 -9.71
CA GLY A 137 11.48 -1.03 -9.02
C GLY A 137 10.53 -0.60 -7.89
N LEU A 138 9.65 -1.49 -7.42
CA LEU A 138 8.71 -1.22 -6.34
C LEU A 138 9.17 -1.92 -5.06
N GLN A 139 9.15 -1.21 -3.93
CA GLN A 139 9.40 -1.82 -2.62
C GLN A 139 8.08 -2.19 -1.96
N ALA A 140 7.93 -3.44 -1.56
CA ALA A 140 6.80 -3.92 -0.77
C ALA A 140 7.27 -4.23 0.65
N ILE A 141 6.48 -3.83 1.64
CA ILE A 141 6.74 -4.03 3.07
C ILE A 141 5.50 -4.69 3.67
N PRO A 142 5.65 -5.77 4.46
CA PRO A 142 4.53 -6.38 5.16
C PRO A 142 3.96 -5.41 6.19
N LEU A 143 2.63 -5.27 6.20
CA LEU A 143 1.95 -4.41 7.17
C LEU A 143 1.99 -5.02 8.57
N THR A 144 2.21 -4.15 9.55
CA THR A 144 2.09 -4.43 10.97
C THR A 144 0.62 -4.42 11.41
N THR A 145 0.32 -4.93 12.61
CA THR A 145 -1.05 -4.96 13.14
C THR A 145 -1.75 -3.59 13.15
N PRO A 146 -1.10 -2.48 13.60
CA PRO A 146 -1.73 -1.16 13.54
C PRO A 146 -2.07 -0.73 12.11
N GLU A 147 -1.15 -0.93 11.16
CA GLU A 147 -1.35 -0.55 9.75
C GLU A 147 -2.46 -1.38 9.09
N LEU A 148 -2.60 -2.65 9.47
CA LEU A 148 -3.72 -3.49 9.05
C LEU A 148 -5.05 -2.97 9.58
N ILE A 149 -5.10 -2.57 10.85
CA ILE A 149 -6.31 -1.97 11.45
C ILE A 149 -6.68 -0.69 10.71
N GLU A 150 -5.71 0.18 10.42
CA GLU A 150 -5.94 1.40 9.63
C GLU A 150 -6.46 1.09 8.21
N LEU A 151 -5.90 0.07 7.56
CA LEU A 151 -6.38 -0.38 6.25
C LEU A 151 -7.84 -0.83 6.32
N PHE A 152 -8.20 -1.69 7.29
CA PHE A 152 -9.57 -2.20 7.43
C PHE A 152 -10.58 -1.14 7.87
N TRP A 153 -10.17 -0.17 8.69
CA TRP A 153 -11.02 0.95 9.07
C TRP A 153 -11.16 1.98 7.94
N GLY A 154 -10.18 1.99 7.03
CA GLY A 154 -10.09 2.92 5.92
C GLY A 154 -10.67 2.44 4.60
N LEU A 155 -11.00 1.15 4.51
CA LEU A 155 -11.76 0.51 3.43
C LEU A 155 -13.25 0.79 3.62
#